data_AF-M5Q3M2-F1
#
_entry.id   AF-M5Q3M2-F1
#
_cell.length_a   1.000
_cell.length_b   1.000
_cell.length_c   1.000
_cell.angle_alpha   90.00
_cell.angle_beta   90.00
_cell.angle_gamma   90.00
#
_symmetry.space_group_name_H-M   'P 1'
#
loop_
_entity.id
_entity.type
_entity.pdbx_description
1 polymer ?
#
loop_
_entity_poly.entity_id
_entity_poly.type
_entity_poly.pdbx_seq_one_letter_code
_entity_poly.pdbx_strand_id
1 'polypeptide(L)'
;MSPVAPPKYLLYHEGEVPLTAGQSLEVLTSPATCLHEAMEKDVAVVFISLYGLGQEKRDLAIELCRVLDSLEKDKKPLIYVLLTSPNRDILQALSGAGVTGVLFCDPMQLALHALHPQNMAAALKCSRSPEQELASICPHLLAELAGDGQDIHFCRAYRSIMVVNKTRIRSFCVDRYSHCQYYKNPIFSQEK
;
A
#
# COMPACT_ATOMS: atom_id res chain seq x y z
N MET A 1 27.30 -16.63 -23.97
CA MET A 1 26.20 -15.83 -23.37
C MET A 1 26.77 -15.23 -22.11
N SER A 2 26.99 -13.91 -22.06
CA SER A 2 27.46 -13.25 -20.84
C SER A 2 26.38 -13.34 -19.76
N PRO A 3 26.74 -13.55 -18.48
CA PRO A 3 25.75 -13.54 -17.41
C PRO A 3 25.11 -12.16 -17.34
N VAL A 4 23.79 -12.09 -17.53
CA VAL A 4 23.00 -10.87 -17.31
C VAL A 4 23.05 -10.58 -15.82
N ALA A 5 23.56 -9.41 -15.44
CA ALA A 5 23.58 -9.00 -14.04
C ALA A 5 22.15 -9.01 -13.46
N PRO A 6 21.97 -9.42 -12.20
CA PRO A 6 20.64 -9.43 -11.60
C PRO A 6 20.07 -7.99 -11.57
N PRO A 7 18.75 -7.82 -11.81
CA PRO A 7 18.11 -6.52 -11.75
C PRO A 7 18.28 -5.89 -10.36
N LYS A 8 18.54 -4.59 -10.34
CA LYS A 8 18.71 -3.82 -9.12
C LYS A 8 17.37 -3.29 -8.62
N TYR A 9 17.12 -3.47 -7.32
CA TYR A 9 15.92 -3.04 -6.63
C TYR A 9 16.26 -2.03 -5.54
N LEU A 10 15.42 -1.01 -5.38
CA LEU A 10 15.48 -0.08 -4.26
C LEU A 10 14.25 -0.26 -3.37
N LEU A 11 14.42 -0.08 -2.05
CA LEU A 11 13.34 0.03 -1.08
C LEU A 11 13.49 1.32 -0.29
N TYR A 12 12.56 2.26 -0.45
CA TYR A 12 12.41 3.36 0.49
C TYR A 12 11.62 2.86 1.72
N HIS A 13 12.26 2.89 2.89
CA HIS A 13 11.64 2.58 4.17
C HIS A 13 12.34 3.31 5.32
N GLU A 14 11.56 3.97 6.17
CA GLU A 14 12.06 4.56 7.42
C GLU A 14 11.84 3.58 8.57
N GLY A 15 12.83 2.72 8.79
CA GLY A 15 12.83 1.72 9.85
C GLY A 15 13.97 0.72 9.67
N GLU A 16 14.12 -0.17 10.64
CA GLU A 16 15.12 -1.24 10.55
C GLU A 16 14.62 -2.36 9.64
N VAL A 17 15.40 -2.69 8.61
CA VAL A 17 15.24 -3.90 7.80
C VAL A 17 16.51 -4.73 8.00
N PRO A 18 16.42 -6.06 8.20
CA PRO A 18 17.61 -6.85 8.42
C PRO A 18 18.52 -6.80 7.19
N LEU A 19 19.81 -6.74 7.49
CA LEU A 19 20.94 -6.71 6.56
C LEU A 19 21.04 -7.94 5.64
N THR A 20 20.11 -8.89 5.74
CA THR A 20 20.01 -10.05 4.85
C THR A 20 19.38 -9.72 3.51
N ALA A 21 18.98 -8.47 3.24
CA ALA A 21 18.67 -8.03 1.88
C ALA A 21 19.89 -8.31 0.98
N GLY A 22 19.78 -9.34 0.13
CA GLY A 22 20.87 -9.78 -0.74
C GLY A 22 21.35 -8.67 -1.67
N GLN A 23 22.41 -8.96 -2.44
CA GLN A 23 23.06 -8.02 -3.38
C GLN A 23 22.14 -7.24 -4.34
N SER A 24 20.86 -7.63 -4.46
CA SER A 24 19.86 -7.07 -5.37
C SER A 24 18.89 -6.04 -4.75
N LEU A 25 18.75 -5.93 -3.42
CA LEU A 25 17.83 -4.98 -2.78
C LEU A 25 18.56 -3.99 -1.87
N GLU A 26 18.57 -2.72 -2.26
CA GLU A 26 19.19 -1.62 -1.51
C GLU A 26 18.12 -0.84 -0.74
N VAL A 27 18.26 -0.76 0.59
CA VAL A 27 17.31 -0.06 1.48
C VAL A 27 17.77 1.37 1.71
N LEU A 28 16.87 2.32 1.47
CA LEU A 28 17.11 3.76 1.57
C LEU A 28 16.12 4.37 2.56
N THR A 29 16.63 5.25 3.43
CA THR A 29 15.85 5.82 4.54
C THR A 29 15.37 7.24 4.27
N SER A 30 15.64 7.81 3.09
CA SER A 30 15.16 9.15 2.72
C SER A 30 14.59 9.16 1.29
N PRO A 31 13.49 9.90 1.04
CA PRO A 31 12.93 10.07 -0.30
C PRO A 31 13.92 10.70 -1.28
N ALA A 32 14.70 11.68 -0.83
CA ALA A 32 15.68 12.37 -1.66
C ALA A 32 16.80 11.43 -2.13
N THR A 33 17.31 10.57 -1.23
CA THR A 33 18.29 9.54 -1.59
C THR A 33 17.67 8.52 -2.53
N CYS A 34 16.42 8.09 -2.30
CA CYS A 34 15.72 7.17 -3.19
C CYS A 34 15.58 7.72 -4.61
N LEU A 35 15.20 8.99 -4.75
CA LEU A 35 15.13 9.66 -6.04
C LEU A 35 16.50 9.74 -6.72
N HIS A 36 17.53 10.20 -5.99
CA HIS A 36 18.88 10.31 -6.54
C HIS A 36 19.39 8.96 -7.06
N GLU A 37 19.23 7.90 -6.27
CA GLU A 37 19.66 6.57 -6.64
C GLU A 37 18.87 5.99 -7.82
N ALA A 38 17.58 6.28 -7.92
CA ALA A 38 16.76 5.90 -9.07
C ALA A 38 17.14 6.64 -10.36
N MET A 39 17.71 7.84 -10.26
CA MET A 39 18.18 8.63 -11.41
C MET A 39 19.58 8.23 -11.89
N GLU A 40 20.47 7.92 -10.97
CA GLU A 40 21.89 7.63 -11.28
C GLU A 40 22.14 6.16 -11.65
N LYS A 41 21.32 5.24 -11.14
CA LYS A 41 21.48 3.79 -11.35
C LYS A 41 20.40 3.26 -12.28
N ASP A 42 20.73 2.20 -13.03
CA ASP A 42 19.75 1.44 -13.83
C ASP A 42 18.91 0.54 -12.90
N VAL A 43 17.90 1.16 -12.27
CA VAL A 43 17.01 0.53 -11.29
C VAL A 43 15.78 -0.03 -12.01
N ALA A 44 15.55 -1.34 -11.89
CA ALA A 44 14.39 -1.98 -12.50
C ALA A 44 13.09 -1.69 -11.72
N VAL A 45 13.17 -1.71 -10.39
CA VAL A 45 12.01 -1.58 -9.51
C VAL A 45 12.35 -0.75 -8.28
N VAL A 46 11.46 0.18 -7.93
CA VAL A 46 11.47 0.91 -6.67
C VAL A 46 10.27 0.49 -5.83
N PHE A 47 10.54 0.03 -4.63
CA PHE A 47 9.54 -0.26 -3.60
C PHE A 47 9.45 0.91 -2.63
N ILE A 48 8.23 1.36 -2.32
CA ILE A 48 7.95 2.46 -1.41
C ILE A 48 7.12 1.91 -0.26
N SER A 49 7.69 1.86 0.94
CA SER A 49 6.98 1.39 2.13
C SER A 49 6.25 2.52 2.84
N LEU A 50 4.95 2.36 3.07
CA LEU A 50 4.18 3.26 3.95
C LEU A 50 4.08 2.72 5.39
N TYR A 51 4.75 1.61 5.69
CA TYR A 51 4.74 0.96 6.99
C TYR A 51 5.30 1.89 8.07
N GLY A 52 4.55 2.11 9.15
CA GLY A 52 5.00 2.89 10.31
C GLY A 52 5.16 4.39 10.04
N LEU A 53 4.78 4.88 8.85
CA LEU A 53 4.86 6.30 8.51
C LEU A 53 3.65 7.06 9.05
N GLY A 54 3.92 8.23 9.65
CA GLY A 54 2.92 9.25 9.94
C GLY A 54 2.32 9.86 8.66
N GLN A 55 1.20 10.58 8.78
CA GLN A 55 0.48 11.15 7.62
C GLN A 55 1.40 12.00 6.72
N GLU A 56 2.15 12.95 7.29
CA GLU A 56 3.06 13.83 6.54
C GLU A 56 4.10 13.04 5.72
N LYS A 57 4.67 11.98 6.31
CA LYS A 57 5.65 11.13 5.62
C LYS A 57 5.00 10.26 4.54
N ARG A 58 3.77 9.80 4.74
CA ARG A 58 3.00 9.11 3.71
C ARG A 58 2.74 10.02 2.52
N ASP A 59 2.35 11.27 2.77
CA ASP A 59 2.11 12.26 1.72
C ASP A 59 3.41 12.51 0.90
N LEU A 60 4.55 12.62 1.59
CA LEU A 60 5.86 12.74 0.94
C LEU A 60 6.25 11.49 0.13
N ALA A 61 5.96 10.30 0.63
CA ALA A 61 6.22 9.04 -0.08
C ALA A 61 5.33 8.89 -1.33
N ILE A 62 4.09 9.37 -1.28
CA ILE A 62 3.18 9.42 -2.43
C ILE A 62 3.71 10.44 -3.45
N GLU A 63 4.21 11.59 -3.00
CA GLU A 63 4.85 12.57 -3.89
C GLU A 63 6.10 12.01 -4.57
N LEU A 64 6.92 11.24 -3.85
CA LEU A 64 8.04 10.51 -4.43
C LEU A 64 7.59 9.60 -5.59
N CYS A 65 6.44 8.92 -5.47
CA CYS A 65 5.90 8.10 -6.57
C CYS A 65 5.66 8.97 -7.82
N ARG A 66 5.06 10.15 -7.67
CA ARG A 66 4.77 11.06 -8.79
C ARG A 66 6.04 11.55 -9.47
N VAL A 67 7.05 11.92 -8.68
CA VAL A 67 8.34 12.38 -9.21
C VAL A 67 9.05 11.26 -9.97
N LEU A 68 9.09 10.04 -9.41
CA LEU A 68 9.65 8.87 -10.10
C LEU A 68 8.89 8.54 -11.40
N ASP A 69 7.56 8.70 -11.40
CA ASP A 69 6.73 8.48 -12.58
C ASP A 69 7.01 9.49 -13.71
N SER A 70 7.45 10.70 -13.35
CA SER A 70 7.77 11.79 -14.28
C SER A 70 9.13 11.66 -14.96
N LEU A 71 9.95 10.67 -14.57
CA LEU A 71 11.24 10.41 -15.19
C LEU A 71 11.10 9.97 -16.66
N GLU A 72 12.17 10.15 -17.43
CA GLU A 72 12.22 9.73 -18.84
C GLU A 72 11.92 8.23 -18.96
N LYS A 73 11.19 7.84 -20.02
CA LYS A 73 10.63 6.49 -20.17
C LYS A 73 11.67 5.37 -20.11
N ASP A 74 12.88 5.63 -20.60
CA ASP A 74 14.02 4.72 -20.61
C ASP A 74 14.71 4.58 -19.25
N LYS A 75 14.47 5.51 -18.32
CA LYS A 75 15.03 5.52 -16.96
C LYS A 75 13.98 5.32 -15.87
N LYS A 76 12.71 5.21 -16.25
CA LYS A 76 11.59 5.12 -15.33
C LYS A 76 11.50 3.71 -14.72
N PRO A 77 11.70 3.56 -13.40
CA PRO A 77 11.54 2.26 -12.75
C PRO A 77 10.06 1.88 -12.63
N LEU A 78 9.79 0.59 -12.46
CA LEU A 78 8.47 0.17 -11.97
C LEU A 78 8.33 0.55 -10.49
N ILE A 79 7.18 1.12 -10.11
CA ILE A 79 6.95 1.62 -8.76
C ILE A 79 5.94 0.71 -8.07
N TYR A 80 6.34 0.08 -6.96
CA TYR A 80 5.43 -0.70 -6.13
C TYR A 80 5.32 -0.11 -4.74
N VAL A 81 4.10 -0.02 -4.21
CA VAL A 81 3.87 0.50 -2.86
C VAL A 81 3.53 -0.65 -1.91
N LEU A 82 4.20 -0.69 -0.76
CA LEU A 82 3.93 -1.66 0.30
C LEU A 82 2.93 -1.09 1.29
N LEU A 83 1.82 -1.80 1.48
CA LEU A 83 0.80 -1.50 2.48
C LEU A 83 0.66 -2.70 3.43
N THR A 84 0.34 -2.45 4.68
CA THR A 84 -0.01 -3.54 5.62
C THR A 84 -1.43 -4.06 5.39
N SER A 85 -2.29 -3.20 4.86
CA SER A 85 -3.72 -3.46 4.74
C SER A 85 -4.35 -2.53 3.69
N PRO A 86 -5.54 -2.88 3.16
CA PRO A 86 -6.19 -2.06 2.14
C PRO A 86 -6.74 -0.76 2.71
N ASN A 87 -6.19 0.38 2.32
CA ASN A 87 -6.62 1.71 2.75
C ASN A 87 -7.15 2.50 1.55
N ARG A 88 -8.44 2.86 1.58
CA ARG A 88 -9.12 3.50 0.45
C ARG A 88 -8.51 4.85 0.09
N ASP A 89 -8.23 5.67 1.10
CA ASP A 89 -7.74 7.04 0.90
C ASP A 89 -6.32 7.02 0.34
N ILE A 90 -5.47 6.11 0.83
CA ILE A 90 -4.14 5.87 0.27
C ILE A 90 -4.25 5.37 -1.17
N LEU A 91 -5.07 4.34 -1.44
CA LEU A 91 -5.22 3.79 -2.79
C LEU A 91 -5.75 4.83 -3.78
N GLN A 92 -6.63 5.73 -3.33
CA GLN A 92 -7.07 6.88 -4.13
C GLN A 92 -5.93 7.86 -4.40
N ALA A 93 -5.11 8.18 -3.39
CA ALA A 93 -3.96 9.07 -3.57
C ALA A 93 -2.86 8.48 -4.46
N LEU A 94 -2.70 7.15 -4.46
CA LEU A 94 -1.80 6.40 -5.33
C LEU A 94 -2.36 6.26 -6.77
N SER A 95 -3.68 6.30 -6.93
CA SER A 95 -4.31 6.32 -8.24
C SER A 95 -3.97 7.63 -8.95
N GLY A 96 -3.30 7.53 -10.11
CA GLY A 96 -2.71 8.68 -10.81
C GLY A 96 -1.35 9.14 -10.28
N ALA A 97 -0.74 8.43 -9.32
CA ALA A 97 0.64 8.69 -8.87
C ALA A 97 1.69 7.83 -9.60
N GLY A 98 1.32 7.14 -10.67
CA GLY A 98 2.25 6.35 -11.48
C GLY A 98 2.65 4.99 -10.91
N VAL A 99 1.95 4.54 -9.86
CA VAL A 99 2.24 3.27 -9.19
C VAL A 99 1.86 2.09 -10.09
N THR A 100 2.82 1.22 -10.36
CA THR A 100 2.65 -0.02 -11.12
C THR A 100 1.74 -1.00 -10.39
N GLY A 101 1.95 -1.15 -9.08
CA GLY A 101 1.15 -2.06 -8.27
C GLY A 101 1.31 -1.87 -6.78
N VAL A 102 0.39 -2.48 -6.03
CA VAL A 102 0.39 -2.50 -4.58
C VAL A 102 0.67 -3.91 -4.09
N LEU A 103 1.49 -4.01 -3.05
CA LEU A 103 1.79 -5.25 -2.35
C LEU A 103 1.35 -5.15 -0.90
N PHE A 104 0.55 -6.12 -0.45
CA PHE A 104 0.16 -6.23 0.95
C PHE A 104 1.16 -7.08 1.73
N CYS A 105 2.31 -6.48 2.04
CA CYS A 105 3.35 -7.10 2.84
C CYS A 105 4.14 -6.02 3.59
N ASP A 106 4.78 -6.40 4.69
CA ASP A 106 5.70 -5.52 5.40
C ASP A 106 7.10 -5.52 4.71
N PRO A 107 7.98 -4.56 5.06
CA PRO A 107 9.34 -4.48 4.53
C PRO A 107 10.20 -5.72 4.78
N MET A 108 9.96 -6.41 5.90
CA MET A 108 10.67 -7.62 6.29
C MET A 108 10.35 -8.77 5.32
N GLN A 109 9.07 -8.97 5.02
CA GLN A 109 8.59 -9.95 4.05
C GLN A 109 9.13 -9.66 2.65
N LEU A 110 9.18 -8.39 2.25
CA LEU A 110 9.79 -8.01 0.97
C LEU A 110 11.28 -8.35 0.93
N ALA A 111 12.03 -8.05 2.00
CA ALA A 111 13.45 -8.39 2.08
C ALA A 111 13.69 -9.91 2.00
N LEU A 112 12.82 -10.72 2.62
CA LEU A 112 12.84 -12.18 2.49
C LEU A 112 12.51 -12.65 1.07
N HIS A 113 11.59 -11.99 0.36
CA HIS A 113 11.34 -12.29 -1.05
C HIS A 113 12.55 -11.94 -1.92
N ALA A 114 13.32 -10.89 -1.59
CA ALA A 114 14.50 -10.48 -2.35
C ALA A 114 15.66 -11.49 -2.28
N LEU A 115 15.71 -12.35 -1.24
CA LEU A 115 16.66 -13.46 -1.15
C LEU A 115 16.46 -14.52 -2.23
N HIS A 116 15.27 -14.60 -2.81
CA HIS A 116 14.87 -15.63 -3.76
C HIS A 116 14.17 -14.99 -4.97
N PRO A 117 14.86 -14.82 -6.11
CA PRO A 117 14.31 -14.14 -7.29
C PRO A 117 12.93 -14.64 -7.73
N GLN A 118 12.65 -15.94 -7.59
CA GLN A 118 11.35 -16.55 -7.88
C GLN A 118 10.22 -16.05 -6.97
N ASN A 119 10.50 -15.78 -5.69
CA ASN A 119 9.52 -15.26 -4.74
C ASN A 119 9.20 -13.80 -5.05
N MET A 120 10.24 -13.00 -5.33
CA MET A 120 10.07 -11.62 -5.78
C MET A 120 9.24 -11.55 -7.06
N ALA A 121 9.58 -12.33 -8.08
CA ALA A 121 8.82 -12.37 -9.33
C ALA A 121 7.36 -12.81 -9.13
N ALA A 122 7.11 -13.79 -8.26
CA ALA A 122 5.75 -14.21 -7.92
C ALA A 122 4.97 -13.10 -7.20
N ALA A 123 5.58 -12.39 -6.25
CA ALA A 123 4.96 -11.27 -5.55
C ALA A 123 4.57 -10.14 -6.52
N LEU A 124 5.50 -9.75 -7.39
CA LEU A 124 5.26 -8.73 -8.42
C LEU A 124 4.13 -9.13 -9.38
N LYS A 125 4.07 -10.41 -9.79
CA LYS A 125 3.01 -10.93 -10.67
C LYS A 125 1.63 -10.94 -10.02
N CYS A 126 1.57 -11.11 -8.69
CA CYS A 126 0.31 -11.12 -7.93
C CYS A 126 -0.16 -9.73 -7.50
N SER A 127 0.69 -8.71 -7.65
CA SER A 127 0.31 -7.32 -7.39
C SER A 127 -0.84 -6.88 -8.29
N ARG A 128 -1.59 -5.88 -7.82
CA ARG A 128 -2.64 -5.23 -8.60
C ARG A 128 -2.43 -3.73 -8.59
N SER A 129 -2.94 -3.03 -9.60
CA SER A 129 -2.88 -1.57 -9.64
C SER A 129 -3.72 -0.96 -8.50
N PRO A 130 -3.44 0.27 -8.07
CA PRO A 130 -4.27 0.96 -7.08
C PRO A 130 -5.76 0.99 -7.45
N GLU A 131 -6.09 1.15 -8.73
CA GLU A 131 -7.47 1.17 -9.23
C GLU A 131 -8.15 -0.19 -9.09
N GLN A 132 -7.43 -1.27 -9.40
CA GLN A 132 -7.94 -2.63 -9.27
C GLN A 132 -8.18 -2.98 -7.80
N GLU A 133 -7.27 -2.58 -6.91
CA GLU A 133 -7.45 -2.73 -5.47
C GLU A 133 -8.66 -1.92 -4.98
N LEU A 134 -8.75 -0.64 -5.37
CA LEU A 134 -9.85 0.25 -5.00
C LEU A 134 -11.22 -0.28 -5.44
N ALA A 135 -11.30 -0.90 -6.62
CA ALA A 135 -12.51 -1.53 -7.13
C ALA A 135 -12.91 -2.80 -6.35
N SER A 136 -11.93 -3.49 -5.75
CA SER A 136 -12.16 -4.71 -4.97
C SER A 136 -12.58 -4.45 -3.52
N ILE A 137 -12.32 -3.23 -3.01
CA ILE A 137 -12.56 -2.86 -1.61
C ILE A 137 -13.94 -2.24 -1.43
N CYS A 138 -14.59 -2.57 -0.30
CA CYS A 138 -15.86 -1.99 0.09
C CYS A 138 -15.79 -0.44 0.12
N PRO A 139 -16.72 0.29 -0.54
CA PRO A 139 -16.72 1.75 -0.57
C PRO A 139 -17.04 2.41 0.78
N HIS A 140 -17.37 1.62 1.80
CA HIS A 140 -17.65 2.08 3.15
C HIS A 140 -16.57 1.68 4.15
N LEU A 141 -15.51 1.00 3.71
CA LEU A 141 -14.32 0.77 4.52
C LEU A 141 -13.56 2.10 4.63
N LEU A 142 -13.38 2.55 5.86
CA LEU A 142 -12.53 3.68 6.20
C LEU A 142 -11.33 3.15 6.98
N ALA A 143 -10.21 3.84 6.84
CA ALA A 143 -9.00 3.59 7.60
C ALA A 143 -8.55 4.91 8.23
N GLU A 144 -8.32 4.91 9.53
CA GLU A 144 -7.71 6.04 10.24
C GLU A 144 -6.33 5.61 10.75
N LEU A 145 -5.38 6.54 10.74
CA LEU A 145 -4.04 6.28 11.24
C LEU A 145 -4.03 6.26 12.78
N ALA A 146 -3.59 5.15 13.36
CA ALA A 146 -3.29 5.05 14.78
C ALA A 146 -1.99 5.79 15.13
N GLY A 147 -1.82 6.10 16.42
CA GLY A 147 -0.63 6.79 16.92
C GLY A 147 0.69 6.03 16.72
N ASP A 148 0.65 4.74 16.42
CA ASP A 148 1.79 3.87 16.13
C ASP A 148 2.07 3.70 14.63
N GLY A 149 1.36 4.45 13.76
CA GLY A 149 1.53 4.39 12.31
C GLY A 149 0.80 3.21 11.63
N GLN A 150 0.01 2.43 12.38
CA GLN A 150 -0.85 1.40 11.83
C GLN A 150 -2.22 1.95 11.41
N ASP A 151 -2.84 1.32 10.41
CA ASP A 151 -4.19 1.69 9.97
C ASP A 151 -5.23 0.94 10.82
N ILE A 152 -6.16 1.70 11.41
CA ILE A 152 -7.36 1.17 12.06
C ILE A 152 -8.51 1.21 11.06
N HIS A 153 -8.98 0.02 10.69
CA HIS A 153 -10.09 -0.14 9.75
C HIS A 153 -11.43 -0.14 10.45
N PHE A 154 -12.40 0.61 9.93
CA PHE A 154 -13.78 0.56 10.38
C PHE A 154 -14.76 0.74 9.23
N CYS A 155 -15.89 0.07 9.33
CA CYS A 155 -16.97 0.21 8.38
C CYS A 155 -17.84 1.41 8.76
N ARG A 156 -17.91 2.44 7.90
CA ARG A 156 -18.76 3.62 8.13
C ARG A 156 -20.24 3.23 8.29
N ALA A 157 -20.70 2.26 7.51
CA ALA A 157 -22.06 1.75 7.65
C ALA A 157 -22.30 1.11 9.03
N TYR A 158 -21.30 0.45 9.61
CA TYR A 158 -21.39 -0.16 10.94
C TYR A 158 -21.24 0.86 12.09
N ARG A 159 -20.40 1.90 11.94
CA ARG A 159 -20.28 2.97 12.94
C ARG A 159 -21.60 3.72 13.13
N SER A 160 -22.33 4.00 12.03
CA SER A 160 -23.68 4.56 12.10
C SER A 160 -24.69 3.61 12.76
N ILE A 161 -24.50 2.29 12.64
CA ILE A 161 -25.30 1.26 13.32
C ILE A 161 -25.03 1.28 14.83
N MET A 162 -23.78 1.40 15.29
CA MET A 162 -23.50 1.43 16.74
C MET A 162 -24.08 2.65 17.48
N VAL A 163 -24.27 3.78 16.78
CA VAL A 163 -24.91 4.98 17.35
C VAL A 163 -26.44 4.85 17.38
N VAL A 164 -27.02 3.87 16.68
CA VAL A 164 -28.47 3.72 16.51
C VAL A 164 -28.90 2.29 16.88
N ASN A 165 -29.71 2.13 17.93
CA ASN A 165 -30.29 0.83 18.34
C ASN A 165 -30.79 0.00 17.13
N LYS A 166 -30.56 -1.33 17.14
CA LYS A 166 -31.00 -2.33 16.14
C LYS A 166 -32.41 -2.10 15.58
N THR A 167 -33.34 -1.64 16.41
CA THR A 167 -34.75 -1.37 16.04
C THR A 167 -34.96 -0.04 15.31
N ARG A 168 -34.05 0.92 15.45
CA ARG A 168 -34.14 2.27 14.87
C ARG A 168 -33.21 2.50 13.67
N ILE A 169 -32.34 1.54 13.35
CA ILE A 169 -31.43 1.63 12.19
C ILE A 169 -32.14 1.87 10.87
N ARG A 170 -33.32 1.25 10.68
CA ARG A 170 -34.12 1.42 9.46
C ARG A 170 -34.81 2.78 9.40
N SER A 171 -35.14 3.38 10.54
CA SER A 171 -35.82 4.68 10.62
C SER A 171 -34.89 5.88 10.52
N PHE A 172 -33.59 5.71 10.79
CA PHE A 172 -32.58 6.77 10.64
C PHE A 172 -31.77 6.67 9.35
N CYS A 173 -32.05 5.67 8.50
CA CYS A 173 -31.24 5.43 7.32
C CYS A 173 -31.66 6.33 6.15
N VAL A 174 -30.73 7.17 5.75
CA VAL A 174 -30.69 7.80 4.43
C VAL A 174 -30.33 6.70 3.43
N ASP A 175 -30.95 6.67 2.25
CA ASP A 175 -30.79 5.72 1.13
C ASP A 175 -29.35 5.31 0.74
N ARG A 176 -28.31 5.92 1.31
CA ARG A 176 -26.90 5.84 0.91
C ARG A 176 -26.19 4.50 1.16
N TYR A 177 -26.73 3.62 1.99
CA TYR A 177 -26.04 2.36 2.39
C TYR A 177 -26.86 1.09 2.18
N SER A 178 -28.03 1.20 1.52
CA SER A 178 -28.98 0.12 1.30
C SER A 178 -28.39 -1.08 0.53
N HIS A 179 -27.32 -0.88 -0.24
CA HIS A 179 -26.65 -1.92 -1.02
C HIS A 179 -25.53 -2.65 -0.27
N CYS A 180 -25.06 -2.14 0.87
CA CYS A 180 -23.95 -2.75 1.61
C CYS A 180 -24.38 -4.08 2.26
N GLN A 181 -23.66 -5.18 1.99
CA GLN A 181 -23.99 -6.50 2.57
C GLN A 181 -23.91 -6.51 4.10
N TYR A 182 -22.94 -5.80 4.69
CA TYR A 182 -22.84 -5.64 6.15
C TYR A 182 -23.99 -4.82 6.74
N TYR A 183 -24.55 -3.86 5.99
CA TYR A 183 -25.77 -3.16 6.39
C TYR A 183 -27.00 -4.08 6.29
N LYS A 184 -27.09 -4.89 5.23
CA LYS A 184 -28.19 -5.85 5.03
C LYS A 184 -28.19 -6.97 6.07
N ASN A 185 -27.02 -7.37 6.56
CA ASN A 185 -26.88 -8.44 7.53
C ASN A 185 -25.77 -8.14 8.56
N PRO A 186 -26.02 -7.23 9.52
CA PRO A 186 -25.05 -6.88 10.54
C PRO A 186 -24.78 -8.08 11.46
N ILE A 187 -23.51 -8.52 11.50
CA ILE A 187 -23.05 -9.52 12.46
C ILE A 187 -22.80 -8.79 13.77
N PHE A 188 -23.83 -8.73 14.61
CA PHE A 188 -23.63 -8.34 16.00
C PHE A 188 -22.98 -9.54 16.69
N SER A 189 -21.80 -9.33 17.29
CA SER A 189 -21.22 -10.30 18.21
C SER A 189 -22.30 -10.70 19.19
N GLN A 190 -22.68 -11.98 19.19
CA GLN A 190 -23.75 -12.50 20.02
C GLN A 190 -23.46 -12.14 21.48
N GLU A 191 -24.43 -11.47 22.10
CA GLU A 191 -24.47 -11.28 23.55
C GLU A 191 -24.31 -12.67 24.20
N LYS A 192 -23.23 -12.85 24.96
CA LYS A 192 -23.13 -13.90 25.96
C LYS A 192 -23.65 -13.37 27.28
#